data_AF-A0A1B6DWA2-F1
#
_entry.id   AF-A0A1B6DWA2-F1
#
_cell.length_a   1.000
_cell.length_b   1.000
_cell.length_c   1.000
_cell.angle_alpha   90.00
_cell.angle_beta   90.00
_cell.angle_gamma   90.00
#
_symmetry.space_group_name_H-M   'P 1'
#
loop_
_entity.id
_entity.type
_entity.pdbx_description
1 polymer ?
#
loop_
_entity_poly.entity_id
_entity_poly.type
_entity_poly.pdbx_seq_one_letter_code
_entity_poly.pdbx_strand_id
1 'polypeptide(L)'
;TFHSNLKFPYSQEMQQTDPDQIGGLVNEVVPEHSCLVFCHSKLTCENIASLVCKILNKKILEHKLEEKKALYYALRMEGNGVVCQILSKTLPFGVAYHHSGLTMAERVLLEEAFLAKTLCCICCTSTLAAGVNLPAKRVILRSPYIGNQFMSFSKYKQMIGRAGRAGLGETGESILVCKPSDTQKVAALMGSSIENCNSQMDDIALSDLVLSAIHLSITRTDDDLMEFFDYTLLTEQASHAGIDVKSKVRDALNSLIELEGVKRTNSFLHLTSFGRAAAKGM
;
A
#
# COMPACT_ATOMS: atom_id res chain seq x y z
N THR A 1 -27.55 -9.97 -1.12
CA THR A 1 -26.99 -9.51 0.17
C THR A 1 -26.46 -10.72 0.89
N PHE A 2 -25.14 -10.94 0.89
CA PHE A 2 -24.55 -11.96 1.76
C PHE A 2 -24.64 -11.41 3.19
N HIS A 3 -25.72 -11.70 3.90
CA HIS A 3 -25.70 -11.67 5.35
C HIS A 3 -24.87 -12.88 5.76
N SER A 4 -23.56 -12.71 5.95
CA SER A 4 -22.84 -13.68 6.77
C SER A 4 -23.52 -13.66 8.12
N ASN A 5 -24.30 -14.69 8.44
CA ASN A 5 -24.81 -14.89 9.79
C ASN A 5 -23.58 -15.11 10.68
N LEU A 6 -23.06 -14.01 11.24
CA LEU A 6 -21.95 -14.02 12.17
C LEU A 6 -22.28 -15.02 13.27
N LYS A 7 -21.40 -16.00 13.44
CA LYS A 7 -21.56 -17.04 14.47
C LYS A 7 -21.13 -16.51 15.84
N PHE A 8 -20.50 -15.33 15.89
CA PHE A 8 -20.06 -14.71 17.12
C PHE A 8 -21.24 -14.12 17.92
N PRO A 9 -21.43 -14.52 19.20
CA PRO A 9 -22.53 -14.05 20.02
C PRO A 9 -22.24 -12.65 20.57
N TYR A 10 -22.75 -11.62 19.90
CA TYR A 10 -22.67 -10.24 20.38
C TYR A 10 -23.59 -9.99 21.58
N SER A 11 -23.06 -9.38 22.64
CA SER A 11 -23.88 -8.70 23.65
C SER A 11 -24.34 -7.33 23.13
N GLN A 12 -25.37 -6.74 23.76
CA GLN A 12 -25.83 -5.38 23.41
C GLN A 12 -24.72 -4.34 23.55
N GLU A 13 -23.88 -4.45 24.59
CA GLU A 13 -22.73 -3.55 24.81
C GLU A 13 -21.67 -3.68 23.72
N MET A 14 -21.36 -4.92 23.31
CA MET A 14 -20.42 -5.18 22.22
C MET A 14 -20.94 -4.62 20.89
N GLN A 15 -22.26 -4.68 20.67
CA GLN A 15 -22.87 -4.19 19.43
C GLN A 15 -22.84 -2.65 19.33
N GLN A 16 -22.90 -1.94 20.46
CA GLN A 16 -22.68 -0.49 20.49
C GLN A 16 -21.21 -0.14 20.24
N THR A 17 -20.29 -0.96 20.77
CA THR A 17 -18.85 -0.74 20.67
C THR A 17 -18.31 -1.05 19.27
N ASP A 18 -18.83 -2.09 18.63
CA ASP A 18 -18.42 -2.60 17.32
C ASP A 18 -19.62 -2.72 16.37
N PRO A 19 -20.19 -1.59 15.92
CA PRO A 19 -21.42 -1.58 15.12
C PRO A 19 -21.26 -2.23 13.75
N ASP A 20 -20.03 -2.22 13.20
CA ASP A 20 -19.70 -2.86 11.92
C ASP A 20 -19.24 -4.31 12.07
N GLN A 21 -19.29 -4.85 13.30
CA GLN A 21 -19.00 -6.24 13.63
C GLN A 21 -17.58 -6.72 13.28
N ILE A 22 -16.61 -5.79 13.21
CA ILE A 22 -15.23 -6.09 12.81
C ILE A 22 -14.56 -7.04 13.81
N GLY A 23 -14.73 -6.81 15.11
CA GLY A 23 -14.15 -7.62 16.17
C GLY A 23 -14.67 -9.06 16.14
N GLY A 24 -15.95 -9.26 15.88
CA GLY A 24 -16.57 -10.57 15.76
C GLY A 24 -16.10 -11.30 14.51
N LEU A 25 -16.00 -10.60 13.37
CA LEU A 25 -15.41 -11.15 12.15
C LEU A 25 -13.94 -11.55 12.36
N VAL A 26 -13.17 -10.79 13.14
CA VAL A 26 -11.81 -11.21 13.50
C VAL A 26 -11.87 -12.45 14.41
N ASN A 27 -12.69 -12.42 15.47
CA ASN A 27 -12.77 -13.50 16.46
C ASN A 27 -13.17 -14.86 15.88
N GLU A 28 -13.91 -14.90 14.76
CA GLU A 28 -14.28 -16.17 14.11
C GLU A 28 -13.08 -16.95 13.54
N VAL A 29 -11.96 -16.28 13.26
CA VAL A 29 -10.80 -16.90 12.58
C VAL A 29 -9.54 -16.93 13.44
N VAL A 30 -9.39 -16.03 14.41
CA VAL A 30 -8.24 -16.03 15.32
C VAL A 30 -8.53 -16.83 16.60
N PRO A 31 -7.53 -17.53 17.18
CA PRO A 31 -6.11 -17.55 16.80
C PRO A 31 -5.69 -18.63 15.79
N GLU A 32 -6.57 -19.55 15.40
CA GLU A 32 -6.22 -20.70 14.55
C GLU A 32 -5.66 -20.25 13.18
N HIS A 33 -6.27 -19.19 12.64
CA HIS A 33 -5.89 -18.55 11.40
C HIS A 33 -5.59 -17.05 11.60
N SER A 34 -5.07 -16.42 10.56
CA SER A 34 -4.69 -15.01 10.57
C SER A 34 -5.69 -14.13 9.82
N CYS A 35 -5.80 -12.87 10.26
CA CYS A 35 -6.69 -11.86 9.68
C CYS A 35 -5.91 -10.56 9.39
N LEU A 36 -6.17 -9.94 8.24
CA LEU A 36 -5.76 -8.57 7.94
C LEU A 36 -6.96 -7.65 7.93
N VAL A 37 -6.86 -6.49 8.57
CA VAL A 37 -7.91 -5.46 8.56
C VAL A 37 -7.37 -4.18 7.92
N PHE A 38 -7.70 -3.95 6.66
CA PHE A 38 -7.33 -2.73 5.94
C PHE A 38 -8.20 -1.55 6.34
N CYS A 39 -7.55 -0.47 6.77
CA CYS A 39 -8.16 0.77 7.24
C CYS A 39 -7.75 1.95 6.34
N HIS A 40 -8.59 2.99 6.31
CA HIS A 40 -8.38 4.15 5.45
C HIS A 40 -7.36 5.17 5.99
N SER A 41 -7.04 5.13 7.29
CA SER A 41 -6.09 6.05 7.94
C SER A 41 -5.26 5.35 9.02
N LYS A 42 -4.14 5.98 9.40
CA LYS A 42 -3.25 5.50 10.48
C LYS A 42 -4.00 5.38 11.81
N LEU A 43 -4.69 6.44 12.19
CA LEU A 43 -5.50 6.50 13.42
C LEU A 43 -6.59 5.42 13.44
N THR A 44 -7.22 5.15 12.29
CA THR A 44 -8.22 4.08 12.21
C THR A 44 -7.59 2.70 12.44
N CYS A 45 -6.35 2.45 12.00
CA CYS A 45 -5.67 1.19 12.27
C CYS A 45 -5.51 0.95 13.78
N GLU A 46 -5.02 1.98 14.48
CA GLU A 46 -4.79 1.96 15.93
C GLU A 46 -6.10 1.76 16.72
N ASN A 47 -7.15 2.48 16.31
CA ASN A 47 -8.47 2.38 16.93
C ASN A 47 -9.12 1.01 16.70
N ILE A 48 -9.04 0.47 15.49
CA ILE A 48 -9.60 -0.85 15.18
C ILE A 48 -8.80 -1.95 15.88
N ALA A 49 -7.47 -1.85 15.98
CA ALA A 49 -6.67 -2.80 16.77
C ALA A 49 -7.12 -2.83 18.24
N SER A 50 -7.34 -1.66 18.82
CA SER A 50 -7.84 -1.53 20.20
C SER A 50 -9.28 -2.06 20.35
N LEU A 51 -10.15 -1.79 19.37
CA LEU A 51 -11.52 -2.29 19.32
C LEU A 51 -11.57 -3.82 19.31
N VAL A 52 -10.79 -4.44 18.42
CA VAL A 52 -10.71 -5.89 18.29
C VAL A 52 -10.33 -6.53 19.63
N CYS A 53 -9.33 -6.00 20.35
CA CYS A 53 -8.95 -6.53 21.67
C CYS A 53 -10.06 -6.48 22.74
N LYS A 54 -11.02 -5.56 22.61
CA LYS A 54 -12.19 -5.49 23.52
C LYS A 54 -13.19 -6.62 23.25
N ILE A 55 -13.31 -7.02 21.98
CA ILE A 55 -14.27 -8.04 21.53
C ILE A 55 -13.70 -9.46 21.64
N LEU A 56 -12.39 -9.62 21.40
CA LEU A 56 -11.73 -10.93 21.41
C LEU A 56 -11.91 -11.69 22.73
N ASN A 57 -12.08 -13.01 22.61
CA ASN A 57 -12.12 -13.92 23.75
C ASN A 57 -10.81 -13.85 24.55
N LYS A 58 -10.91 -13.67 25.88
CA LYS A 58 -9.76 -13.51 26.78
C LYS A 58 -8.80 -14.71 26.80
N LYS A 59 -9.24 -15.91 26.39
CA LYS A 59 -8.36 -17.08 26.21
C LYS A 59 -7.20 -16.81 25.25
N ILE A 60 -7.34 -15.85 24.32
CA ILE A 60 -6.27 -15.49 23.38
C ILE A 60 -5.03 -14.93 24.08
N LEU A 61 -5.15 -14.45 25.32
CA LEU A 61 -4.03 -13.96 26.12
C LEU A 61 -3.00 -15.07 26.44
N GLU A 62 -3.44 -16.32 26.54
CA GLU A 62 -2.59 -17.47 26.83
C GLU A 62 -1.94 -18.03 25.55
N HIS A 63 -2.51 -17.76 24.38
CA HIS A 63 -2.00 -18.23 23.10
C HIS A 63 -0.64 -17.58 22.79
N LYS A 64 0.41 -18.40 22.63
CA LYS A 64 1.78 -17.96 22.30
C LYS A 64 2.31 -16.86 23.22
N LEU A 65 2.05 -17.00 24.52
CA LEU A 65 2.35 -15.98 25.52
C LEU A 65 3.85 -15.61 25.54
N GLU A 66 4.74 -16.58 25.48
CA GLU A 66 6.19 -16.33 25.55
C GLU A 66 6.71 -15.66 24.27
N GLU A 67 6.19 -16.04 23.09
CA GLU A 67 6.54 -15.39 21.83
C GLU A 67 6.02 -13.95 21.77
N LYS A 68 4.82 -13.69 22.31
CA LYS A 68 4.29 -12.32 22.44
C LYS A 68 5.14 -11.47 23.38
N LYS A 69 5.62 -12.03 24.49
CA LYS A 69 6.57 -11.35 25.39
C LYS A 69 7.89 -11.05 24.67
N ALA A 70 8.45 -12.02 23.94
CA ALA A 70 9.68 -11.84 23.18
C ALA A 70 9.55 -10.72 22.13
N LEU A 71 8.44 -10.70 21.39
CA LEU A 71 8.13 -9.63 20.45
C LEU A 71 8.04 -8.26 21.14
N TYR A 72 7.37 -8.18 22.29
CA TYR A 72 7.31 -6.95 23.07
C TYR A 72 8.70 -6.44 23.48
N TYR A 73 9.58 -7.34 23.93
CA TYR A 73 10.96 -6.98 24.27
C TYR A 73 11.76 -6.53 23.05
N ALA A 74 11.64 -7.21 21.91
CA ALA A 74 12.31 -6.82 20.67
C ALA A 74 11.89 -5.41 20.23
N LEU A 75 10.58 -5.14 20.20
CA LEU A 75 10.04 -3.80 19.88
C LEU A 75 10.53 -2.74 20.87
N ARG A 76 10.64 -3.09 22.16
CA ARG A 76 11.16 -2.20 23.20
C ARG A 76 12.62 -1.85 22.98
N MET A 77 13.44 -2.79 22.52
CA MET A 77 14.86 -2.54 22.21
C MET A 77 15.01 -1.60 21.02
N GLU A 78 14.26 -1.84 19.93
CA GLU A 78 14.24 -0.95 18.75
C GLU A 78 13.71 0.45 19.09
N GLY A 79 12.72 0.54 19.99
CA GLY A 79 12.13 1.79 20.45
C GLY A 79 12.88 2.51 21.57
N ASN A 80 14.18 2.25 21.77
CA ASN A 80 15.00 2.87 22.83
C ASN A 80 14.38 2.75 24.24
N GLY A 81 13.86 1.58 24.57
CA GLY A 81 13.24 1.29 25.86
C GLY A 81 11.74 1.59 25.93
N VAL A 82 11.15 2.15 24.86
CA VAL A 82 9.73 2.54 24.79
C VAL A 82 9.01 1.74 23.72
N VAL A 83 7.80 1.29 24.03
CA VAL A 83 6.86 0.72 23.06
C VAL A 83 5.62 1.59 23.04
N CYS A 84 5.07 1.87 21.86
CA CYS A 84 3.82 2.62 21.75
C CYS A 84 2.74 2.04 22.68
N GLN A 85 1.98 2.91 23.36
CA GLN A 85 0.97 2.49 24.34
C GLN A 85 -0.09 1.57 23.72
N ILE A 86 -0.40 1.77 22.44
CA ILE A 86 -1.39 0.96 21.72
C ILE A 86 -0.85 -0.44 21.44
N LEU A 87 0.39 -0.56 20.94
CA LEU A 87 1.05 -1.86 20.78
C LEU A 87 1.18 -2.58 22.13
N SER A 88 1.59 -1.87 23.18
CA SER A 88 1.70 -2.44 24.53
C SER A 88 0.39 -3.07 25.02
N LYS A 89 -0.77 -2.52 24.64
CA LYS A 89 -2.09 -3.03 25.01
C LYS A 89 -2.62 -4.12 24.07
N THR A 90 -2.20 -4.12 22.82
CA THR A 90 -2.76 -4.98 21.76
C THR A 90 -1.95 -6.25 21.53
N LEU A 91 -0.62 -6.20 21.67
CA LEU A 91 0.28 -7.35 21.50
C LEU A 91 -0.07 -8.57 22.38
N PRO A 92 -0.49 -8.43 23.66
CA PRO A 92 -0.92 -9.59 24.45
C PRO A 92 -2.08 -10.38 23.81
N PHE A 93 -2.92 -9.73 23.02
CA PHE A 93 -4.02 -10.35 22.29
C PHE A 93 -3.60 -10.95 20.94
N GLY A 94 -2.33 -10.84 20.54
CA GLY A 94 -1.88 -11.21 19.20
C GLY A 94 -2.37 -10.25 18.11
N VAL A 95 -2.69 -9.01 18.49
CA VAL A 95 -3.18 -7.96 17.59
C VAL A 95 -2.14 -6.85 17.52
N ALA A 96 -1.91 -6.29 16.33
CA ALA A 96 -1.10 -5.10 16.14
C ALA A 96 -1.69 -4.18 15.06
N TYR A 97 -1.20 -2.95 14.99
CA TYR A 97 -1.40 -2.09 13.82
C TYR A 97 -0.15 -2.01 12.96
N HIS A 98 -0.29 -1.69 11.67
CA HIS A 98 0.83 -1.52 10.74
C HIS A 98 0.60 -0.37 9.76
N HIS A 99 1.44 0.64 9.82
CA HIS A 99 1.39 1.80 8.92
C HIS A 99 2.71 2.57 8.91
N SER A 100 2.85 3.56 8.02
CA SER A 100 4.08 4.35 7.85
C SER A 100 4.50 5.22 9.04
N GLY A 101 3.70 5.31 10.10
CA GLY A 101 4.13 5.90 11.38
C GLY A 101 5.08 5.01 12.20
N LEU A 102 5.21 3.73 11.87
CA LEU A 102 6.19 2.82 12.47
C LEU A 102 7.53 2.94 11.74
N THR A 103 8.61 2.76 12.50
CA THR A 103 9.95 2.61 11.94
C THR A 103 10.02 1.37 11.04
N MET A 104 11.09 1.28 10.24
CA MET A 104 11.30 0.14 9.35
C MET A 104 11.55 -1.14 10.16
N ALA A 105 12.34 -1.06 11.24
CA ALA A 105 12.64 -2.19 12.12
C ALA A 105 11.39 -2.72 12.84
N GLU A 106 10.55 -1.84 13.39
CA GLU A 106 9.28 -2.25 14.02
C GLU A 106 8.36 -2.96 13.02
N ARG A 107 8.29 -2.49 11.77
CA ARG A 107 7.48 -3.14 10.73
C ARG A 107 7.94 -4.56 10.44
N VAL A 108 9.25 -4.77 10.29
CA VAL A 108 9.83 -6.10 10.07
C VAL A 108 9.49 -7.04 11.24
N LEU A 109 9.65 -6.59 12.49
CA LEU A 109 9.31 -7.41 13.67
C LEU A 109 7.83 -7.82 13.71
N LEU A 110 6.92 -6.90 13.38
CA LEU A 110 5.48 -7.21 13.34
C LEU A 110 5.12 -8.14 12.18
N GLU A 111 5.74 -7.97 11.01
CA GLU A 111 5.56 -8.81 9.83
C GLU A 111 6.03 -10.24 10.10
N GLU A 112 7.23 -10.41 10.66
CA GLU A 112 7.77 -11.71 11.06
C GLU A 112 6.90 -12.40 12.10
N ALA A 113 6.46 -11.66 13.12
CA ALA A 113 5.57 -12.18 14.15
C ALA A 113 4.20 -12.62 13.59
N PHE A 114 3.71 -11.95 12.54
CA PHE A 114 2.47 -12.35 11.86
C PHE A 114 2.66 -13.63 11.05
N LEU A 115 3.76 -13.75 10.31
CA LEU A 115 4.11 -14.98 9.58
C LEU A 115 4.30 -16.17 10.53
N ALA A 116 4.88 -15.93 11.71
CA ALA A 116 5.02 -16.92 12.77
C ALA A 116 3.70 -17.23 13.51
N LYS A 117 2.59 -16.57 13.17
CA LYS A 117 1.29 -16.62 13.87
C LYS A 117 1.33 -16.18 15.34
N THR A 118 2.40 -15.53 15.79
CA THR A 118 2.46 -14.89 17.11
C THR A 118 1.48 -13.72 17.16
N LEU A 119 1.43 -12.96 16.06
CA LEU A 119 0.31 -12.07 15.75
C LEU A 119 -0.66 -12.81 14.84
N CYS A 120 -1.94 -12.79 15.20
CA CYS A 120 -3.02 -13.39 14.43
C CYS A 120 -3.87 -12.32 13.73
N CYS A 121 -3.75 -11.05 14.11
CA CYS A 121 -4.44 -9.94 13.44
C CYS A 121 -3.54 -8.72 13.28
N ILE A 122 -3.49 -8.17 12.06
CA ILE A 122 -2.89 -6.85 11.80
C ILE A 122 -3.93 -5.91 11.21
N CYS A 123 -4.09 -4.75 11.86
CA CYS A 123 -4.88 -3.62 11.35
C CYS A 123 -3.95 -2.65 10.60
N CYS A 124 -4.13 -2.46 9.29
CA CYS A 124 -3.12 -1.81 8.46
C CYS A 124 -3.66 -0.79 7.45
N THR A 125 -2.79 0.13 7.02
CA THR A 125 -3.09 0.98 5.87
C THR A 125 -2.85 0.25 4.55
N SER A 126 -3.42 0.78 3.46
CA SER A 126 -3.28 0.22 2.10
C SER A 126 -1.84 0.03 1.62
N THR A 127 -0.87 0.76 2.18
CA THR A 127 0.56 0.62 1.87
C THR A 127 1.09 -0.79 2.11
N LEU A 128 0.53 -1.54 3.06
CA LEU A 128 0.90 -2.94 3.29
C LEU A 128 0.57 -3.83 2.09
N ALA A 129 -0.49 -3.50 1.34
CA ALA A 129 -0.97 -4.32 0.23
C ALA A 129 0.04 -4.44 -0.92
N ALA A 130 0.92 -3.46 -1.11
CA ALA A 130 1.91 -3.43 -2.20
C ALA A 130 3.33 -3.85 -1.74
N GLY A 131 3.61 -3.91 -0.43
CA GLY A 131 4.99 -3.94 0.06
C GLY A 131 5.52 -5.28 0.55
N VAL A 132 4.65 -6.21 0.98
CA VAL A 132 5.08 -7.41 1.72
C VAL A 132 4.18 -8.62 1.49
N ASN A 133 4.76 -9.81 1.54
CA ASN A 133 4.01 -11.06 1.36
C ASN A 133 3.42 -11.58 2.67
N LEU A 134 2.36 -10.95 3.15
CA LEU A 134 1.60 -11.40 4.33
C LEU A 134 0.26 -12.03 3.91
N PRO A 135 0.19 -13.34 3.66
CA PRO A 135 -1.08 -14.02 3.40
C PRO A 135 -1.88 -14.18 4.71
N ALA A 136 -3.20 -14.02 4.61
CA ALA A 136 -4.12 -14.19 5.73
C ALA A 136 -5.34 -15.02 5.32
N LYS A 137 -5.94 -15.76 6.25
CA LYS A 137 -7.17 -16.52 5.97
C LYS A 137 -8.32 -15.60 5.60
N ARG A 138 -8.43 -14.48 6.33
CA ARG A 138 -9.46 -13.46 6.15
C ARG A 138 -8.83 -12.10 5.91
N VAL A 139 -9.35 -11.36 4.94
CA VAL A 139 -9.05 -9.95 4.72
C VAL A 139 -10.32 -9.14 4.90
N ILE A 140 -10.28 -8.14 5.78
CA ILE A 140 -11.40 -7.23 6.02
C ILE A 140 -10.99 -5.84 5.54
N LEU A 141 -11.80 -5.22 4.70
CA LEU A 141 -11.65 -3.83 4.28
C LEU A 141 -12.69 -3.02 5.05
N ARG A 142 -12.23 -2.18 5.99
CA ARG A 142 -13.10 -1.42 6.88
C ARG A 142 -13.97 -0.39 6.15
N SER A 143 -13.53 0.05 4.98
CA SER A 143 -14.25 0.99 4.12
C SER A 143 -13.81 0.84 2.66
N PRO A 144 -14.66 1.20 1.68
CA PRO A 144 -14.25 1.25 0.26
C PRO A 144 -13.41 2.48 -0.09
N TYR A 145 -12.97 3.24 0.92
CA TYR A 145 -12.20 4.47 0.77
C TYR A 145 -10.77 4.29 1.30
N ILE A 146 -9.82 4.97 0.65
CA ILE A 146 -8.44 5.15 1.10
C ILE A 146 -8.24 6.65 1.29
N GLY A 147 -8.00 7.09 2.52
CA GLY A 147 -8.21 8.50 2.87
C GLY A 147 -9.64 8.91 2.52
N ASN A 148 -9.78 9.92 1.65
CA ASN A 148 -11.08 10.44 1.18
C ASN A 148 -11.46 9.95 -0.23
N GLN A 149 -10.62 9.14 -0.88
CA GLN A 149 -10.86 8.69 -2.25
C GLN A 149 -11.49 7.30 -2.28
N PHE A 150 -12.51 7.13 -3.13
CA PHE A 150 -13.06 5.80 -3.40
C PHE A 150 -11.99 4.96 -4.09
N MET A 151 -11.81 3.72 -3.60
CA MET A 151 -10.73 2.86 -4.03
C MET A 151 -10.92 2.37 -5.46
N SER A 152 -9.82 2.27 -6.20
CA SER A 152 -9.77 1.72 -7.56
C SER A 152 -9.83 0.18 -7.54
N PHE A 153 -10.20 -0.45 -8.64
CA PHE A 153 -10.31 -1.92 -8.72
C PHE A 153 -8.94 -2.59 -8.51
N SER A 154 -7.87 -2.03 -9.07
CA SER A 154 -6.50 -2.53 -8.81
C SER A 154 -6.15 -2.52 -7.32
N LYS A 155 -6.43 -1.42 -6.61
CA LYS A 155 -6.16 -1.32 -5.16
C LYS A 155 -7.00 -2.31 -4.35
N TYR A 156 -8.27 -2.47 -4.73
CA TYR A 156 -9.15 -3.48 -4.14
C TYR A 156 -8.55 -4.88 -4.29
N LYS A 157 -8.17 -5.25 -5.53
CA LYS A 157 -7.58 -6.56 -5.85
C LYS A 157 -6.26 -6.81 -5.15
N GLN A 158 -5.41 -5.79 -5.00
CA GLN A 158 -4.16 -5.91 -4.23
C GLN A 158 -4.41 -6.24 -2.75
N MET A 159 -5.44 -5.65 -2.14
CA MET A 159 -5.79 -5.95 -0.74
C MET A 159 -6.42 -7.33 -0.60
N ILE A 160 -7.47 -7.63 -1.38
CA ILE A 160 -8.18 -8.91 -1.25
C ILE A 160 -7.34 -10.10 -1.75
N GLY A 161 -6.35 -9.87 -2.60
CA GLY A 161 -5.39 -10.89 -3.04
C GLY A 161 -4.50 -11.42 -1.92
N ARG A 162 -4.50 -10.77 -0.74
CA ARG A 162 -3.86 -11.30 0.48
C ARG A 162 -4.71 -12.34 1.20
N ALA A 163 -5.97 -12.53 0.80
CA ALA A 163 -6.84 -13.56 1.35
C ALA A 163 -6.48 -14.94 0.77
N GLY A 164 -6.23 -15.90 1.65
CA GLY A 164 -5.82 -17.26 1.32
C GLY A 164 -4.31 -17.47 1.46
N ARG A 165 -3.91 -18.71 1.74
CA ARG A 165 -2.50 -19.12 1.82
C ARG A 165 -2.17 -19.96 0.59
N ALA A 166 -1.40 -19.39 -0.33
CA ALA A 166 -0.84 -20.13 -1.45
C ALA A 166 -0.03 -21.34 -0.93
N GLY A 167 -0.34 -22.55 -1.41
CA GLY A 167 0.36 -23.79 -1.05
C GLY A 167 -0.27 -24.66 0.03
N LEU A 168 -1.30 -24.19 0.76
CA LEU A 168 -1.96 -24.99 1.81
C LEU A 168 -3.39 -25.43 1.48
N GLY A 169 -3.89 -25.12 0.28
CA GLY A 169 -5.24 -25.51 -0.16
C GLY A 169 -6.38 -24.85 0.62
N GLU A 170 -6.09 -23.91 1.52
CA GLU A 170 -7.10 -23.19 2.30
C GLU A 170 -7.75 -22.09 1.46
N THR A 171 -9.07 -22.12 1.37
CA THR A 171 -9.87 -21.02 0.82
C THR A 171 -9.66 -19.75 1.63
N GLY A 172 -9.37 -18.63 0.96
CA GLY A 172 -9.34 -17.30 1.56
C GLY A 172 -10.70 -16.61 1.43
N GLU A 173 -11.02 -15.72 2.35
CA GLU A 173 -12.22 -14.87 2.23
C GLU A 173 -11.87 -13.40 2.39
N SER A 174 -12.61 -12.56 1.67
CA SER A 174 -12.49 -11.10 1.76
C SER A 174 -13.85 -10.47 2.07
N ILE A 175 -13.88 -9.55 3.02
CA ILE A 175 -15.09 -8.85 3.45
C ILE A 175 -14.88 -7.35 3.28
N LEU A 176 -15.74 -6.69 2.49
CA LEU A 176 -15.73 -5.24 2.33
C LEU A 176 -16.92 -4.63 3.09
N VAL A 177 -16.60 -3.88 4.14
CA VAL A 177 -17.60 -3.11 4.90
C VAL A 177 -17.88 -1.82 4.15
N CYS A 178 -19.16 -1.56 3.87
CA CYS A 178 -19.60 -0.36 3.18
C CYS A 178 -20.93 0.15 3.74
N LYS A 179 -21.18 1.45 3.59
CA LYS A 179 -22.45 2.05 3.97
C LYS A 179 -23.51 1.73 2.91
N PRO A 180 -24.81 1.73 3.25
CA PRO A 180 -25.88 1.57 2.26
C PRO A 180 -25.76 2.54 1.07
N SER A 181 -25.30 3.78 1.32
CA SER A 181 -25.05 4.79 0.29
C SER A 181 -23.95 4.42 -0.72
N ASP A 182 -23.03 3.54 -0.35
CA ASP A 182 -21.91 3.12 -1.22
C ASP A 182 -22.25 1.86 -2.04
N THR A 183 -23.39 1.21 -1.79
CA THR A 183 -23.75 -0.10 -2.37
C THR A 183 -23.64 -0.12 -3.90
N GLN A 184 -24.13 0.91 -4.59
CA GLN A 184 -24.04 0.99 -6.06
C GLN A 184 -22.59 1.12 -6.54
N LYS A 185 -21.78 1.96 -5.88
CA LYS A 185 -20.36 2.14 -6.23
C LYS A 185 -19.55 0.87 -5.97
N VAL A 186 -19.83 0.18 -4.87
CA VAL A 186 -19.21 -1.10 -4.55
C VAL A 186 -19.63 -2.18 -5.54
N ALA A 187 -20.91 -2.25 -5.93
CA ALA A 187 -21.36 -3.17 -6.97
C ALA A 187 -20.65 -2.92 -8.30
N ALA A 188 -20.50 -1.65 -8.70
CA ALA A 188 -19.72 -1.28 -9.89
C ALA A 188 -18.25 -1.68 -9.76
N LEU A 189 -17.62 -1.46 -8.60
CA LEU A 189 -16.24 -1.87 -8.32
C LEU A 189 -16.06 -3.39 -8.52
N MET A 190 -16.98 -4.21 -8.02
CA MET A 190 -16.90 -5.68 -8.15
C MET A 190 -17.00 -6.16 -9.60
N GLY A 191 -17.71 -5.43 -10.45
CA GLY A 191 -17.82 -5.71 -11.89
C GLY A 191 -16.80 -5.00 -12.77
N SER A 192 -15.87 -4.24 -12.19
CA SER A 192 -14.87 -3.47 -12.95
C SER A 192 -13.73 -4.37 -13.45
N SER A 193 -13.07 -3.93 -14.52
CA SER A 193 -11.79 -4.50 -14.94
C SER A 193 -10.61 -3.79 -14.27
N ILE A 194 -9.43 -4.41 -14.32
CA ILE A 194 -8.18 -3.75 -13.93
C ILE A 194 -7.99 -2.52 -14.82
N GLU A 195 -7.64 -1.38 -14.20
CA GLU A 195 -7.37 -0.14 -14.91
C GLU A 195 -6.12 -0.30 -15.79
N ASN A 196 -6.14 0.30 -16.98
CA ASN A 196 -4.96 0.31 -17.85
C ASN A 196 -3.80 1.06 -17.19
N CYS A 197 -2.59 0.52 -17.33
CA CYS A 197 -1.38 1.23 -16.96
C CYS A 197 -1.10 2.32 -17.99
N ASN A 198 -1.33 3.58 -17.62
CA ASN A 198 -1.03 4.73 -18.47
C ASN A 198 0.28 5.38 -18.05
N SER A 199 1.08 5.81 -19.02
CA SER A 199 2.26 6.65 -18.77
C SER A 199 1.89 7.84 -17.89
N GLN A 200 2.71 8.11 -16.86
CA GLN A 200 2.58 9.28 -15.99
C GLN A 200 3.70 10.29 -16.27
N MET A 201 4.35 10.19 -17.43
CA MET A 201 5.41 11.10 -17.84
C MET A 201 4.82 12.46 -18.21
N ASP A 202 4.78 13.36 -17.23
CA ASP A 202 4.43 14.77 -17.42
C ASP A 202 5.65 15.57 -17.91
N ASP A 203 5.47 16.88 -18.12
CA ASP A 203 6.51 17.73 -18.71
C ASP A 203 7.75 17.86 -17.79
N ILE A 204 7.57 17.72 -16.47
CA ILE A 204 8.68 17.73 -15.50
C ILE A 204 9.46 16.42 -15.61
N ALA A 205 8.79 15.27 -15.50
CA ALA A 205 9.41 13.96 -15.63
C ALA A 205 10.07 13.76 -17.00
N LEU A 206 9.49 14.35 -18.06
CA LEU A 206 10.08 14.37 -19.39
C LEU A 206 11.40 15.14 -19.42
N SER A 207 11.43 16.34 -18.84
CA SER A 207 12.63 17.17 -18.75
C SER A 207 13.73 16.50 -17.92
N ASP A 208 13.36 15.90 -16.80
CA ASP A 208 14.27 15.14 -15.94
C ASP A 208 14.87 13.94 -16.68
N LEU A 209 14.06 13.24 -17.46
CA LEU A 209 14.52 12.11 -18.26
C LEU A 209 15.45 12.54 -19.41
N VAL A 210 15.14 13.64 -20.11
CA VAL A 210 16.03 14.23 -21.13
C VAL A 210 17.39 14.57 -20.51
N LEU A 211 17.39 15.26 -19.36
CA LEU A 211 18.61 15.66 -18.68
C LEU A 211 19.44 14.43 -18.24
N SER A 212 18.77 13.41 -17.72
CA SER A 212 19.39 12.14 -17.29
C SER A 212 19.97 11.34 -18.47
N ALA A 213 19.24 11.27 -19.60
CA ALA A 213 19.69 10.55 -20.79
C ALA A 213 20.98 11.16 -21.37
N ILE A 214 21.09 12.50 -21.40
CA ILE A 214 22.31 13.21 -21.79
C ILE A 214 23.40 13.04 -20.72
N HIS A 215 23.06 13.15 -19.43
CA HIS A 215 24.03 13.00 -18.34
C HIS A 215 24.75 11.65 -18.39
N LEU A 216 23.98 10.58 -18.53
CA LEU A 216 24.44 9.20 -18.60
C LEU A 216 25.04 8.85 -19.97
N SER A 217 25.06 9.80 -20.91
CA SER A 217 25.55 9.62 -22.28
C SER A 217 24.85 8.50 -23.05
N ILE A 218 23.58 8.23 -22.70
CA ILE A 218 22.68 7.31 -23.43
C ILE A 218 22.34 7.92 -24.79
N THR A 219 22.10 9.23 -24.80
CA THR A 219 21.77 10.01 -26.01
C THR A 219 22.82 11.09 -26.20
N ARG A 220 23.30 11.30 -27.43
CA ARG A 220 24.34 12.29 -27.72
C ARG A 220 23.90 13.32 -28.75
N THR A 221 22.90 13.01 -29.57
CA THR A 221 22.34 13.91 -30.57
C THR A 221 20.83 14.07 -30.38
N ASP A 222 20.24 15.04 -31.08
CA ASP A 222 18.78 15.18 -31.15
C ASP A 222 18.11 13.89 -31.67
N ASP A 223 18.70 13.23 -32.67
CA ASP A 223 18.15 12.00 -33.26
C ASP A 223 18.20 10.84 -32.28
N ASP A 224 19.34 10.66 -31.57
CA ASP A 224 19.46 9.64 -30.52
C ASP A 224 18.42 9.86 -29.41
N LEU A 225 18.17 11.13 -29.07
CA LEU A 225 17.20 11.50 -28.04
C LEU A 225 15.79 11.14 -28.50
N MET A 226 15.41 11.49 -29.73
CA MET A 226 14.11 11.12 -30.29
C MET A 226 13.93 9.60 -30.38
N GLU A 227 14.95 8.88 -30.84
CA GLU A 227 14.94 7.42 -30.91
C GLU A 227 14.80 6.79 -29.51
N PHE A 228 15.49 7.31 -28.51
CA PHE A 228 15.35 6.84 -27.13
C PHE A 228 13.90 6.97 -26.62
N PHE A 229 13.25 8.11 -26.90
CA PHE A 229 11.87 8.33 -26.50
C PHE A 229 10.87 7.48 -27.27
N ASP A 230 11.20 7.01 -28.48
CA ASP A 230 10.35 6.09 -29.26
C ASP A 230 10.15 4.74 -28.52
N TYR A 231 11.05 4.36 -27.59
CA TYR A 231 10.92 3.15 -26.76
C TYR A 231 10.20 3.36 -25.42
N THR A 232 9.64 4.54 -25.16
CA THR A 232 8.92 4.82 -23.90
C THR A 232 7.45 4.39 -23.97
N LEU A 233 6.87 4.06 -22.81
CA LEU A 233 5.43 3.79 -22.69
C LEU A 233 4.58 4.98 -23.17
N LEU A 234 5.08 6.22 -22.99
CA LEU A 234 4.40 7.42 -23.47
C LEU A 234 4.21 7.38 -24.99
N THR A 235 5.25 7.00 -25.75
CA THR A 235 5.19 6.90 -27.21
C THR A 235 4.30 5.77 -27.68
N GLU A 236 4.39 4.59 -27.05
CA GLU A 236 3.50 3.46 -27.35
C GLU A 236 2.02 3.85 -27.19
N GLN A 237 1.71 4.70 -26.20
CA GLN A 237 0.35 5.15 -25.91
C GLN A 237 -0.04 6.46 -26.60
N ALA A 238 0.89 7.13 -27.28
CA ALA A 238 0.72 8.47 -27.84
C ALA A 238 -0.37 8.55 -28.91
N SER A 239 -0.47 7.51 -29.75
CA SER A 239 -1.46 7.41 -30.82
C SER A 239 -2.91 7.43 -30.30
N HIS A 240 -3.14 6.77 -29.17
CA HIS A 240 -4.46 6.71 -28.52
C HIS A 240 -4.76 7.98 -27.71
N ALA A 241 -3.72 8.65 -27.22
CA ALA A 241 -3.85 9.89 -26.43
C ALA A 241 -3.84 11.17 -27.28
N GLY A 242 -3.57 11.09 -28.58
CA GLY A 242 -3.45 12.25 -29.46
C GLY A 242 -2.25 13.15 -29.11
N ILE A 243 -1.19 12.57 -28.55
CA ILE A 243 -0.01 13.30 -28.05
C ILE A 243 1.10 13.22 -29.10
N ASP A 244 1.67 14.37 -29.48
CA ASP A 244 2.92 14.40 -30.24
C ASP A 244 4.12 14.38 -29.26
N VAL A 245 4.64 13.18 -29.01
CA VAL A 245 5.77 12.99 -28.08
C VAL A 245 7.03 13.66 -28.61
N LYS A 246 7.28 13.63 -29.92
CA LYS A 246 8.47 14.25 -30.51
C LYS A 246 8.44 15.76 -30.36
N SER A 247 7.27 16.38 -30.48
CA SER A 247 7.10 17.80 -30.14
C SER A 247 7.40 18.06 -28.67
N LYS A 248 6.80 17.29 -27.75
CA LYS A 248 7.03 17.46 -26.31
C LYS A 248 8.50 17.31 -25.90
N VAL A 249 9.19 16.31 -26.44
CA VAL A 249 10.63 16.09 -26.18
C VAL A 249 11.45 17.26 -26.69
N ARG A 250 11.10 17.80 -27.87
CA ARG A 250 11.77 18.98 -28.44
C ARG A 250 11.54 20.22 -27.57
N ASP A 251 10.32 20.42 -27.09
CA ASP A 251 9.97 21.55 -26.24
C ASP A 251 10.73 21.46 -24.91
N ALA A 252 10.77 20.29 -24.27
CA ALA A 252 11.55 20.06 -23.06
C ALA A 252 13.06 20.31 -23.28
N LEU A 253 13.62 19.80 -24.39
CA LEU A 253 15.02 20.04 -24.73
C LEU A 253 15.30 21.54 -24.93
N ASN A 254 14.43 22.26 -25.64
CA ASN A 254 14.57 23.69 -25.88
C ASN A 254 14.50 24.47 -24.55
N SER A 255 13.55 24.15 -23.67
CA SER A 255 13.48 24.77 -22.34
C SER A 255 14.76 24.51 -21.53
N LEU A 256 15.33 23.31 -21.59
CA LEU A 256 16.60 23.00 -20.91
C LEU A 256 17.81 23.75 -21.51
N ILE A 257 17.78 24.07 -22.81
CA ILE A 257 18.79 24.89 -23.47
C ILE A 257 18.64 26.36 -23.05
N GLU A 258 17.41 26.88 -23.02
CA GLU A 258 17.11 28.25 -22.58
C GLU A 258 17.50 28.49 -21.11
N LEU A 259 17.32 27.48 -20.26
CA LEU A 259 17.74 27.49 -18.85
C LEU A 259 19.24 27.24 -18.65
N GLU A 260 20.02 27.15 -19.73
CA GLU A 260 21.45 26.85 -19.72
C GLU A 260 21.81 25.51 -19.03
N GLY A 261 20.88 24.56 -18.96
CA GLY A 261 21.13 23.19 -18.47
C GLY A 261 21.81 22.32 -19.52
N VAL A 262 21.40 22.48 -20.77
CA VAL A 262 21.92 21.74 -21.93
C VAL A 262 22.52 22.73 -22.94
N LYS A 263 23.58 22.32 -23.64
CA LYS A 263 24.17 23.04 -24.77
C LYS A 263 24.25 22.12 -25.98
N ARG A 264 24.02 22.71 -27.16
CA ARG A 264 24.17 22.03 -28.45
C ARG A 264 25.42 22.56 -29.16
N THR A 265 26.35 21.66 -29.48
CA THR A 265 27.61 21.98 -30.17
C THR A 265 27.84 20.95 -31.28
N ASN A 266 27.95 21.40 -32.54
CA ASN A 266 28.19 20.50 -33.69
C ASN A 266 27.21 19.30 -33.74
N SER A 267 25.91 19.56 -33.50
CA SER A 267 24.84 18.53 -33.40
C SER A 267 24.94 17.57 -32.20
N PHE A 268 25.92 17.75 -31.31
CA PHE A 268 26.00 17.02 -30.05
C PHE A 268 25.38 17.81 -28.91
N LEU A 269 24.66 17.09 -28.05
CA LEU A 269 24.07 17.58 -26.82
C LEU A 269 25.03 17.35 -25.65
N HIS A 270 25.26 18.39 -24.87
CA HIS A 270 26.15 18.35 -23.72
C HIS A 270 25.52 19.06 -22.53
N LEU A 271 25.67 18.50 -21.34
CA LEU A 271 25.29 19.22 -20.12
C LEU A 271 26.29 20.32 -19.80
N THR A 272 25.78 21.44 -19.32
CA THR A 272 26.60 22.49 -18.70
C THR A 272 27.05 22.08 -17.30
N SER A 273 27.85 22.92 -16.63
CA SER A 273 28.13 22.73 -15.21
C SER A 273 26.86 22.76 -14.37
N PHE A 274 25.92 23.67 -14.69
CA PHE A 274 24.61 23.77 -14.04
C PHE A 274 23.75 22.53 -14.31
N GLY A 275 23.61 22.11 -15.57
CA GLY A 275 22.85 20.90 -15.92
C GLY A 275 23.42 19.63 -15.30
N ARG A 276 24.76 19.50 -15.20
CA ARG A 276 25.38 18.38 -14.47
C ARG A 276 25.10 18.41 -12.97
N ALA A 277 25.00 19.59 -12.37
CA ALA A 277 24.65 19.70 -10.95
C ALA A 277 23.18 19.33 -10.73
N ALA A 278 22.28 19.82 -11.58
CA ALA A 278 20.86 19.45 -11.56
C ALA A 278 20.67 17.94 -11.75
N ALA A 279 21.36 17.34 -12.73
CA ALA A 279 21.27 15.91 -13.01
C ALA A 279 21.73 14.99 -11.86
N LYS A 280 22.64 15.47 -11.01
CA LYS A 280 23.11 14.71 -9.83
C LYS A 280 22.22 14.85 -8.61
N GLY A 281 21.33 15.85 -8.60
CA GLY A 281 20.39 16.10 -7.51
C GLY A 281 19.03 15.40 -7.68
N MET A 282 18.81 14.76 -8.85
CA MET A 282 17.62 13.99 -9.18
C MET A 282 17.76 12.53 -8.78
#